data_AF-A0A959TFC0-F1
#
_entry.id   AF-A0A959TFC0-F1
#
_cell.length_a   1.000
_cell.length_b   1.000
_cell.length_c   1.000
_cell.angle_alpha   90.00
_cell.angle_beta   90.00
_cell.angle_gamma   90.00
#
_symmetry.space_group_name_H-M   'P 1'
#
loop_
_entity.id
_entity.type
_entity.pdbx_description
1 polymer ?
#
loop_
_entity_poly.entity_id
_entity_poly.type
_entity_poly.pdbx_seq_one_letter_code
_entity_poly.pdbx_strand_id
1 'polypeptide(L)' 'MADPGTKTERKRRSSPLLETSFEMGKLPPQAPDLEQAVLGAMMLEKNAVNEAIDILSPDSFYVEAHRKIFGAIQELFRT' A
#
# COMPACT_ATOMS: atom_id res chain seq x y z
N MET A 1 31.74 52.56 16.32
CA MET A 1 30.52 52.76 15.53
C MET A 1 30.43 51.61 14.54
N ALA A 2 29.49 50.68 14.77
CA ALA A 2 29.36 49.45 14.01
C ALA A 2 28.52 49.67 12.75
N ASP A 3 29.01 49.16 11.61
CA ASP A 3 28.30 49.15 10.32
C ASP A 3 27.51 47.84 10.17
N PRO A 4 26.19 47.87 9.91
CA PRO A 4 25.35 46.68 9.91
C PRO A 4 25.30 45.97 8.54
N GLY A 5 25.67 44.69 8.55
CA GLY A 5 24.89 43.62 7.91
C GLY A 5 24.83 43.59 6.38
N THR A 6 25.66 42.73 5.81
CA THR A 6 25.63 42.26 4.42
C THR A 6 24.24 41.77 3.97
N LYS A 7 23.69 42.39 2.91
CA LYS A 7 22.46 41.97 2.23
C LYS A 7 22.71 40.64 1.51
N THR A 8 22.26 39.54 2.11
CA THR A 8 22.27 38.22 1.46
C THR A 8 20.91 38.02 0.81
N GLU A 9 20.86 38.13 -0.52
CA GLU A 9 19.70 37.78 -1.33
C GLU A 9 19.32 36.31 -1.08
N ARG A 10 18.30 36.08 -0.25
CA ARG A 10 17.64 34.77 -0.15
C ARG A 10 16.82 34.55 -1.40
N LYS A 11 17.50 34.12 -2.46
CA LYS A 11 16.94 33.50 -3.67
C LYS A 11 15.84 32.53 -3.22
N ARG A 12 14.59 32.86 -3.57
CA ARG A 12 13.40 32.04 -3.34
C ARG A 12 13.73 30.61 -3.76
N ARG A 13 13.98 29.73 -2.78
CA ARG A 13 13.96 28.29 -3.01
C ARG A 13 12.52 27.95 -3.29
N SER A 14 12.15 27.94 -4.57
CA SER A 14 10.96 27.23 -5.04
C SER A 14 11.09 25.80 -4.53
N SER A 15 10.36 25.49 -3.47
CA SER A 15 10.25 24.13 -2.95
C SER A 15 9.65 23.26 -4.06
N PRO A 16 10.35 22.21 -4.54
CA PRO A 16 9.78 21.26 -5.51
C PRO A 16 8.73 20.33 -4.86
N LEU A 17 8.27 20.66 -3.65
CA LEU A 17 7.39 19.83 -2.81
C LEU A 17 5.94 19.77 -3.32
N LEU A 18 5.60 20.47 -4.40
CA LEU A 18 4.26 20.54 -4.97
C LEU A 18 4.14 19.90 -6.37
N GLU A 19 5.25 19.52 -7.00
CA GLU A 19 5.25 19.08 -8.40
C GLU A 19 4.93 17.58 -8.56
N THR A 20 4.97 16.80 -7.48
CA THR A 20 4.66 15.35 -7.48
C THR A 20 3.21 15.02 -7.11
N SER A 21 2.39 16.00 -6.73
CA SER A 21 1.06 15.73 -6.15
C SER A 21 -0.05 15.51 -7.18
N PHE A 22 0.19 15.69 -8.48
CA PHE A 22 -0.89 15.70 -9.49
C PHE A 22 -0.56 15.07 -10.85
N GLU A 23 0.53 14.32 -10.97
CA GLU A 23 0.76 13.51 -12.17
C GLU A 23 0.14 12.12 -11.98
N MET A 24 -0.90 11.82 -12.78
CA MET A 24 -1.31 10.46 -13.18
C MET A 24 -2.43 9.72 -12.41
N GLY A 25 -3.66 10.23 -12.50
CA GLY A 25 -4.89 9.43 -12.29
C GLY A 25 -5.24 9.12 -10.83
N LYS A 26 -6.54 9.05 -10.51
CA LYS A 26 -6.98 8.64 -9.17
C LYS A 26 -6.43 7.25 -8.91
N LEU A 27 -5.56 7.10 -7.89
CA LEU A 27 -5.13 5.79 -7.41
C LEU A 27 -6.38 4.91 -7.24
N PRO A 28 -6.42 3.70 -7.81
CA PRO A 28 -7.58 2.83 -7.66
C PRO A 28 -7.82 2.56 -6.17
N PRO A 29 -9.08 2.44 -5.74
CA PRO A 29 -9.39 2.16 -4.35
C PRO A 29 -8.76 0.84 -3.93
N GLN A 30 -7.94 0.87 -2.88
CA GLN A 30 -7.22 -0.29 -2.34
C GLN A 30 -7.11 -0.19 -0.82
N ALA A 31 -6.93 -1.34 -0.15
CA ALA A 31 -6.77 -1.44 1.29
C ALA A 31 -5.80 -2.59 1.65
N PRO A 32 -4.47 -2.38 1.48
CA PRO A 32 -3.47 -3.42 1.67
C PRO A 32 -3.35 -3.92 3.12
N ASP A 33 -3.75 -3.11 4.09
CA ASP A 33 -3.87 -3.47 5.50
C ASP A 33 -5.00 -4.49 5.75
N LEU A 34 -6.13 -4.35 5.05
CA LEU A 34 -7.21 -5.33 5.11
C LEU A 34 -6.80 -6.66 4.46
N GLU A 35 -6.03 -6.60 3.37
CA GLU A 35 -5.46 -7.81 2.76
C GLU A 35 -4.59 -8.59 3.75
N GLN A 36 -3.73 -7.89 4.50
CA GLN A 36 -2.89 -8.50 5.54
C GLN A 36 -3.72 -9.13 6.66
N ALA A 37 -4.77 -8.44 7.12
CA ALA A 37 -5.66 -8.97 8.15
C ALA A 37 -6.36 -10.26 7.70
N VAL A 38 -6.85 -10.31 6.45
CA VAL A 38 -7.49 -11.50 5.88
C VAL A 38 -6.51 -12.67 5.80
N LEU A 39 -5.31 -12.45 5.26
CA LEU A 39 -4.29 -13.50 5.18
C LEU A 39 -3.86 -13.99 6.56
N GLY A 40 -3.68 -13.07 7.51
CA GLY A 40 -3.36 -13.41 8.90
C GLY A 40 -4.45 -14.27 9.54
N ALA A 41 -5.73 -13.91 9.35
CA ALA A 41 -6.85 -14.69 9.86
C ALA A 41 -6.86 -16.12 9.29
N MET A 42 -6.60 -16.28 7.98
CA MET A 42 -6.50 -17.61 7.36
C MET A 42 -5.36 -18.48 7.90
N MET A 43 -4.27 -17.87 8.37
CA MET A 43 -3.13 -18.59 8.96
C MET A 43 -3.38 -19.01 10.41
N LEU A 44 -4.24 -18.28 11.13
CA LEU A 44 -4.49 -18.49 12.56
C LEU A 44 -5.74 -19.35 12.80
N GLU A 45 -6.81 -19.10 12.06
CA GLU A 45 -8.12 -19.71 12.28
C GLU A 45 -8.37 -20.87 11.31
N LYS A 46 -8.67 -22.07 11.85
CA LYS A 46 -8.90 -23.29 11.04
C LYS A 46 -10.02 -23.16 10.02
N ASN A 47 -11.03 -22.34 10.30
CA ASN A 47 -12.23 -22.22 9.47
C ASN A 47 -12.18 -21.00 8.54
N ALA A 48 -11.26 -20.05 8.74
CA ALA A 48 -11.22 -18.81 7.97
C ALA A 48 -10.98 -19.06 6.47
N VAL A 49 -10.23 -20.12 6.12
CA VAL A 49 -10.03 -20.50 4.71
C VAL A 49 -11.37 -20.94 4.08
N ASN A 50 -12.17 -21.76 4.77
CA ASN A 50 -13.48 -22.21 4.26
C ASN A 50 -14.44 -21.03 4.01
N GLU A 51 -14.46 -20.05 4.92
CA GLU A 51 -15.38 -18.90 4.80
C GLU A 51 -14.99 -17.96 3.65
N ALA A 52 -13.69 -17.83 3.37
CA ALA A 52 -13.19 -16.86 2.42
C ALA A 52 -12.97 -17.41 1.01
N ILE A 53 -12.75 -18.72 0.85
CA ILE A 53 -12.39 -19.33 -0.44
C ILE A 53 -13.53 -19.28 -1.48
N ASP A 54 -14.78 -19.19 -1.03
CA ASP A 54 -15.96 -19.06 -1.89
C ASP A 54 -16.19 -17.61 -2.37
N ILE A 55 -15.57 -16.64 -1.69
CA ILE A 55 -15.79 -15.20 -1.92
C ILE A 55 -14.58 -14.56 -2.61
N LEU A 56 -13.37 -14.97 -2.22
CA LEU A 56 -12.12 -14.35 -2.64
C LEU A 56 -11.38 -15.21 -3.67
N SER A 57 -10.73 -14.52 -4.60
CA SER A 57 -9.80 -15.10 -5.58
C SER A 57 -8.41 -14.48 -5.41
N PRO A 58 -7.34 -15.08 -5.95
CA PRO A 58 -6.02 -14.45 -5.91
C PRO A 58 -6.01 -13.03 -6.48
N ASP A 59 -6.83 -12.77 -7.52
CA ASP A 59 -6.92 -11.45 -8.16
C ASP A 59 -7.67 -10.40 -7.31
N SER A 60 -8.36 -10.82 -6.25
CA SER A 60 -9.03 -9.93 -5.29
C SER A 60 -8.03 -9.11 -4.46
N PHE A 61 -6.77 -9.54 -4.40
CA PHE A 61 -5.71 -8.83 -3.70
C PHE A 61 -5.00 -7.86 -4.66
N TYR A 62 -4.75 -6.64 -4.23
CA TYR A 62 -4.03 -5.65 -5.03
C TYR A 62 -2.52 -5.92 -5.01
N VAL A 63 -1.98 -6.30 -3.85
CA VAL A 63 -0.54 -6.53 -3.68
C VAL A 63 -0.15 -7.90 -4.23
N GLU A 64 0.79 -7.93 -5.18
CA GLU A 64 1.23 -9.17 -5.84
C GLU A 64 1.72 -10.25 -4.85
N ALA A 65 2.43 -9.85 -3.79
CA ALA A 65 2.88 -10.77 -2.75
C ALA A 65 1.69 -11.43 -2.04
N HIS A 66 0.63 -10.69 -1.77
CA HIS A 66 -0.58 -11.21 -1.13
C HIS A 66 -1.32 -12.18 -2.06
N ARG A 67 -1.36 -11.92 -3.38
CA ARG A 67 -1.90 -12.86 -4.38
C ARG A 67 -1.21 -14.22 -4.30
N LYS A 68 0.13 -14.22 -4.25
CA LYS A 68 0.95 -15.45 -4.19
C LYS A 68 0.69 -16.23 -2.90
N ILE A 69 0.58 -15.52 -1.77
CA ILE A 69 0.28 -16.15 -0.48
C ILE A 69 -1.12 -16.80 -0.51
N PHE A 70 -2.15 -16.05 -0.94
CA PHE A 70 -3.50 -16.60 -1.05
C PHE A 70 -3.56 -17.79 -2.01
N GLY A 71 -2.88 -17.72 -3.15
CA GLY A 71 -2.79 -18.82 -4.11
C GLY A 71 -2.20 -20.09 -3.51
N ALA A 72 -1.12 -19.98 -2.73
CA ALA A 72 -0.52 -21.12 -2.03
C ALA A 72 -1.47 -21.72 -0.96
N ILE A 73 -2.18 -20.88 -0.21
CA ILE A 73 -3.20 -21.33 0.76
C ILE A 73 -4.31 -22.10 0.03
N GLN A 74 -4.77 -21.58 -1.10
CA GLN A 74 -5.83 -22.19 -1.91
C GLN A 74 -5.38 -23.53 -2.52
N GLU A 75 -4.14 -23.64 -2.99
CA GLU A 75 -3.56 -24.88 -3.50
C GLU A 75 -3.47 -25.96 -2.41
N LEU A 76 -2.96 -25.59 -1.23
CA LEU A 76 -2.86 -26.49 -0.09
C LEU A 76 -4.23 -26.99 0.35
N PHE A 77 -5.25 -26.12 0.36
CA PHE A 77 -6.60 -26.48 0.77
C PHE A 77 -7.33 -27.37 -0.25
N ARG A 78 -7.00 -27.27 -1.54
CA ARG A 78 -7.62 -28.08 -2.60
C ARG A 78 -7.13 -29.53 -2.62
N THR A 79 -6.05 -29.84 -1.89
CA THR A 79 -5.45 -31.18 -1.80
C THR A 79 -6.14 -32.02 -0.74
#